data_AF-A0A833Z4Z5-F1
#
_entry.id   AF-A0A833Z4Z5-F1
#
_cell.length_a   1.000
_cell.length_b   1.000
_cell.length_c   1.000
_cell.angle_alpha   90.00
_cell.angle_beta   90.00
_cell.angle_gamma   90.00
#
_symmetry.space_group_name_H-M   'P 1'
#
loop_
_entity.id
_entity.type
_entity.pdbx_description
1 polymer ?
#
loop_
_entity_poly.entity_id
_entity_poly.type
_entity_poly.pdbx_seq_one_letter_code
_entity_poly.pdbx_strand_id
1 'polypeptide(L)'
;MPLELIKEVNGVPEIEPLKKLHKVDFRSLQLGCDYSKKYIQGKLSHVSSLTYGGNRTPILKIGLQEQENSDSESNTINVLFFGKLAKDCAKVFSEGDTIAVAGFIVLSSSTSRDGEHCLVLKAFEDLSSTVYVYIKSVTCFSTESTSLVAAARYVYTPLNELKAGMVVNVYGVVKFFKPPYLSKGTDYCSVVTIVDQTEVKLTCLLFSGNYESLPLIYKNGDIVRFHRLKIQVYKNETQGITSSGFASLTFEGTLGAPVTPRTSNKNFNFTTEDHKMVETLRSWASTHISPSSTSVKLCDVQPMQYFDLTCQLLGKAEVDGASFLLKVWDGTRPPYPSWRVLIQDLVFHGDLSYIHRLQNLTVDILVYDNHLQAAKSLKVGSFLRIYSLHTKLQSVNSANQSTSLALEFHLHGGTSYGRGIRVLLEGDSDVDQLKKVLEYAGLTASQCSDGICQSECEDSVPTSSGSVSLYEIERCQQLSATILTDHQYLENTPICAILKQKAPHHYRIRAKLRSYKPRRLFQSVKLHCPKCHSLQEVLREDDLDRILQENATKTPDTKLQNTSLYDSKVWTTKDQGERKVAIHFVKNNGILPLSNDCLILLEGKIFKLLFY
;
A
#
# COMPACT_ATOMS: atom_id res chain seq x y z
N MET A 1 -20.38 -6.23 -16.90
CA MET A 1 -20.51 -4.98 -16.12
C MET A 1 -21.68 -4.21 -16.70
N PRO A 2 -22.66 -3.73 -15.91
CA PRO A 2 -23.88 -3.13 -16.45
C PRO A 2 -23.80 -1.61 -16.64
N LEU A 3 -22.70 -0.95 -16.26
CA LEU A 3 -22.42 0.47 -16.54
C LEU A 3 -21.03 0.59 -17.17
N GLU A 4 -20.94 1.24 -18.33
CA GLU A 4 -19.70 1.47 -19.07
C GLU A 4 -19.54 2.96 -19.41
N LEU A 5 -18.32 3.46 -19.22
CA LEU A 5 -17.96 4.86 -19.51
C LEU A 5 -17.25 4.90 -20.87
N ILE A 6 -17.86 5.55 -21.85
CA ILE A 6 -17.30 5.69 -23.20
C ILE A 6 -16.73 7.10 -23.35
N LYS A 7 -15.48 7.20 -23.84
CA LYS A 7 -14.89 8.50 -24.23
C LYS A 7 -15.42 8.94 -25.59
N GLU A 8 -15.86 10.19 -25.67
CA GLU A 8 -16.28 10.81 -26.93
C GLU A 8 -15.07 11.51 -27.57
N VAL A 9 -14.73 11.18 -28.83
CA VAL A 9 -13.64 11.84 -29.59
C VAL A 9 -14.26 12.50 -30.82
N ASN A 10 -14.16 13.83 -30.95
CA ASN A 10 -14.72 14.59 -32.08
C ASN A 10 -16.23 14.39 -32.31
N GLY A 11 -17.03 14.25 -31.24
CA GLY A 11 -18.48 14.06 -31.34
C GLY A 11 -18.90 12.69 -31.90
N VAL A 12 -17.95 11.77 -32.05
CA VAL A 12 -18.22 10.37 -32.40
C VAL A 12 -17.66 9.50 -31.27
N PRO A 13 -18.49 8.71 -30.58
CA PRO A 13 -17.99 7.82 -29.56
C PRO A 13 -17.07 6.74 -30.14
N GLU A 14 -16.14 6.21 -29.36
CA GLU A 14 -15.35 5.05 -29.78
C GLU A 14 -16.23 3.78 -29.66
N ILE A 15 -16.90 3.42 -30.77
CA ILE A 15 -18.08 2.52 -30.83
C ILE A 15 -17.73 1.03 -31.06
N GLU A 16 -16.87 0.37 -30.29
CA GLU A 16 -16.77 -1.09 -30.45
C GLU A 16 -17.98 -1.87 -29.88
N PRO A 17 -18.52 -1.56 -28.68
CA PRO A 17 -19.62 -2.34 -28.09
C PRO A 17 -20.99 -2.07 -28.74
N LEU A 18 -21.30 -0.81 -29.05
CA LEU A 18 -22.62 -0.39 -29.56
C LEU A 18 -22.83 -0.70 -31.05
N LYS A 19 -21.77 -0.98 -31.84
CA LYS A 19 -21.88 -1.40 -33.25
C LYS A 19 -22.64 -2.73 -33.43
N LYS A 20 -22.73 -3.55 -32.38
CA LYS A 20 -23.42 -4.85 -32.39
C LYS A 20 -24.91 -4.73 -32.01
N LEU A 21 -25.38 -3.54 -31.64
CA LEU A 21 -26.73 -3.27 -31.17
C LEU A 21 -27.45 -2.32 -32.14
N HIS A 22 -28.77 -2.48 -32.27
CA HIS A 22 -29.57 -1.61 -33.13
C HIS A 22 -30.13 -0.42 -32.34
N LYS A 23 -29.89 0.81 -32.84
CA LYS A 23 -30.49 2.02 -32.28
C LYS A 23 -32.00 2.04 -32.55
N VAL A 24 -32.78 2.46 -31.57
CA VAL A 24 -34.24 2.58 -31.65
C VAL A 24 -34.63 3.99 -31.25
N ASP A 25 -35.52 4.60 -32.04
CA ASP A 25 -36.04 5.94 -31.76
C ASP A 25 -37.20 5.86 -30.75
N PHE A 26 -37.39 6.89 -29.94
CA PHE A 26 -38.34 6.86 -28.83
C PHE A 26 -39.79 6.65 -29.32
N ARG A 27 -40.13 7.19 -30.51
CA ARG A 27 -41.47 7.02 -31.15
C ARG A 27 -41.76 5.59 -31.62
N SER A 28 -40.73 4.76 -31.77
CA SER A 28 -40.86 3.38 -32.25
C SER A 28 -40.95 2.35 -31.13
N LEU A 29 -41.00 2.80 -29.87
CA LEU A 29 -41.12 1.93 -28.70
C LEU A 29 -42.57 1.42 -28.56
N GLN A 30 -42.72 0.10 -28.46
CA GLN A 30 -44.01 -0.60 -28.32
C GLN A 30 -43.95 -1.59 -27.15
N LEU A 31 -45.09 -1.81 -26.50
CA LEU A 31 -45.21 -2.77 -25.40
C LEU A 31 -45.07 -4.20 -25.92
N GLY A 32 -44.34 -5.04 -25.18
CA GLY A 32 -44.20 -6.47 -25.50
C GLY A 32 -43.16 -6.83 -26.57
N CYS A 33 -42.45 -5.85 -27.13
CA CYS A 33 -41.35 -6.11 -28.05
C CYS A 33 -40.04 -6.48 -27.32
N ASP A 34 -39.23 -7.33 -27.94
CA ASP A 34 -37.88 -7.66 -27.46
C ASP A 34 -36.87 -6.55 -27.82
N TYR A 35 -36.22 -5.99 -26.80
CA TYR A 35 -35.18 -4.96 -26.91
C TYR A 35 -33.83 -5.43 -26.35
N SER A 36 -33.63 -6.74 -26.15
CA SER A 36 -32.38 -7.33 -25.64
C SER A 36 -31.13 -6.98 -26.47
N LYS A 37 -31.26 -6.84 -27.81
CA LYS A 37 -30.18 -6.45 -28.74
C LYS A 37 -30.31 -5.02 -29.28
N LYS A 38 -31.09 -4.18 -28.60
CA LYS A 38 -31.40 -2.82 -29.01
C LYS A 38 -30.93 -1.82 -27.95
N TYR A 39 -30.65 -0.60 -28.38
CA TYR A 39 -30.35 0.51 -27.48
C TYR A 39 -31.13 1.77 -27.87
N ILE A 40 -31.43 2.59 -26.87
CA ILE A 40 -31.91 3.96 -27.05
C ILE A 40 -30.81 4.92 -26.65
N GLN A 41 -30.80 6.12 -27.22
CA GLN A 41 -29.82 7.16 -26.90
C GLN A 41 -30.51 8.51 -26.78
N GLY A 42 -30.14 9.27 -25.75
CA GLY A 42 -30.64 10.62 -25.55
C GLY A 42 -29.78 11.43 -24.59
N LYS A 43 -30.04 12.72 -24.53
CA LYS A 43 -29.50 13.62 -23.51
C LYS A 43 -30.32 13.51 -22.24
N LEU A 44 -29.62 13.50 -21.11
CA LEU A 44 -30.24 13.45 -19.79
C LEU A 44 -30.91 14.78 -19.46
N SER A 45 -32.24 14.78 -19.39
CA SER A 45 -33.05 15.97 -19.08
C SER A 45 -33.41 16.10 -17.60
N HIS A 46 -33.46 14.98 -16.86
CA HIS A 46 -33.77 15.00 -15.43
C HIS A 46 -33.20 13.77 -14.74
N VAL A 47 -32.69 13.94 -13.51
CA VAL A 47 -32.25 12.84 -12.63
C VAL A 47 -32.89 13.02 -11.25
N SER A 48 -33.68 12.03 -10.83
CA SER A 48 -34.24 12.02 -9.47
C SER A 48 -33.21 11.61 -8.42
N SER A 49 -33.46 11.97 -7.16
CA SER A 49 -32.74 11.38 -6.04
C SER A 49 -33.01 9.88 -5.92
N LEU A 50 -32.03 9.11 -5.46
CA LEU A 50 -32.18 7.67 -5.26
C LEU A 50 -33.30 7.38 -4.27
N THR A 51 -34.33 6.67 -4.72
CA THR A 51 -35.46 6.22 -3.89
C THR A 51 -35.31 4.74 -3.55
N TYR A 52 -35.99 4.27 -2.51
CA TYR A 52 -35.95 2.87 -2.10
C TYR A 52 -37.36 2.28 -2.18
N GLY A 53 -37.53 1.22 -2.96
CA GLY A 53 -38.80 0.48 -3.04
C GLY A 53 -39.07 -0.34 -1.78
N GLY A 54 -40.26 -0.95 -1.69
CA GLY A 54 -40.74 -1.68 -0.50
C GLY A 54 -39.79 -2.76 0.05
N ASN A 55 -38.92 -3.33 -0.79
CA ASN A 55 -37.92 -4.33 -0.40
C ASN A 55 -36.52 -3.73 -0.11
N ARG A 56 -36.41 -2.41 0.10
CA ARG A 56 -35.15 -1.65 0.15
C ARG A 56 -34.31 -1.71 -1.13
N THR A 57 -34.92 -2.09 -2.25
CA THR A 57 -34.27 -2.06 -3.56
C THR A 57 -34.11 -0.59 -3.99
N PRO A 58 -32.89 -0.12 -4.28
CA PRO A 58 -32.69 1.24 -4.79
C PRO A 58 -33.30 1.40 -6.19
N ILE A 59 -33.91 2.56 -6.44
CA ILE A 59 -34.60 2.93 -7.68
C ILE A 59 -34.14 4.33 -8.07
N LEU A 60 -33.72 4.49 -9.33
CA LEU A 60 -33.35 5.78 -9.91
C LEU A 60 -34.25 6.07 -11.11
N LYS A 61 -34.98 7.18 -11.09
CA LYS A 61 -35.76 7.68 -12.22
C LYS A 61 -34.99 8.76 -12.96
N ILE A 62 -34.89 8.64 -14.27
CA ILE A 62 -34.34 9.67 -15.16
C ILE A 62 -35.30 10.02 -16.29
N GLY A 63 -35.15 11.21 -16.85
CA GLY A 63 -35.72 11.62 -18.13
C GLY A 63 -34.63 11.65 -19.20
N LEU A 64 -34.85 11.01 -20.34
CA LEU A 64 -34.00 11.11 -21.52
C LEU A 64 -34.74 11.87 -22.62
N GLN A 65 -34.05 12.78 -23.29
CA GLN A 65 -34.52 13.55 -24.44
C GLN A 65 -33.75 13.12 -25.69
N GLU A 66 -34.47 12.85 -26.78
CA GLU A 66 -33.87 12.41 -28.05
C GLU A 66 -33.06 13.55 -28.72
N GLN A 67 -31.86 13.23 -29.24
CA GLN A 67 -30.93 14.22 -29.79
C GLN A 67 -31.13 14.40 -31.32
N GLU A 68 -31.90 15.45 -31.67
CA GLU A 68 -32.11 16.15 -32.97
C GLU A 68 -32.84 15.47 -34.14
N ASN A 69 -34.00 16.04 -34.50
CA ASN A 69 -34.19 16.81 -35.74
C ASN A 69 -35.16 17.97 -35.45
N SER A 70 -34.90 19.11 -36.07
CA SER A 70 -35.73 20.32 -36.07
C SER A 70 -37.23 20.03 -36.22
N ASP A 71 -38.06 20.70 -35.43
CA ASP A 71 -39.53 20.72 -35.44
C ASP A 71 -40.25 19.47 -34.93
N SER A 72 -40.52 19.44 -33.62
CA SER A 72 -41.76 18.98 -32.94
C SER A 72 -41.45 18.65 -31.47
N GLU A 73 -42.46 18.79 -30.60
CA GLU A 73 -42.49 18.55 -29.14
C GLU A 73 -41.34 17.70 -28.57
N SER A 74 -40.70 18.20 -27.51
CA SER A 74 -39.59 17.54 -26.82
C SER A 74 -39.96 16.10 -26.43
N ASN A 75 -39.53 15.13 -27.25
CA ASN A 75 -39.85 13.72 -27.05
C ASN A 75 -38.99 13.18 -25.90
N THR A 76 -39.53 13.24 -24.69
CA THR A 76 -38.86 12.77 -23.47
C THR A 76 -39.43 11.43 -23.02
N ILE A 77 -38.56 10.48 -22.68
CA ILE A 77 -38.96 9.21 -22.09
C ILE A 77 -38.42 9.05 -20.68
N ASN A 78 -39.23 8.45 -19.79
CA ASN A 78 -38.81 8.13 -18.44
C ASN A 78 -38.13 6.76 -18.40
N VAL A 79 -36.94 6.69 -17.79
CA VAL A 79 -36.21 5.44 -17.56
C VAL A 79 -36.04 5.20 -16.06
N LEU A 80 -36.32 3.98 -15.62
CA LEU A 80 -36.19 3.52 -14.25
C LEU A 80 -35.07 2.46 -14.18
N PHE A 81 -34.04 2.76 -13.39
CA PHE A 81 -33.01 1.81 -13.02
C PHE A 81 -33.29 1.21 -11.64
N PHE A 82 -32.95 -0.07 -11.46
CA PHE A 82 -33.12 -0.77 -10.19
C PHE A 82 -31.81 -1.38 -9.69
N GLY A 83 -31.73 -1.60 -8.37
CA GLY A 83 -30.66 -2.38 -7.77
C GLY A 83 -29.29 -1.69 -7.81
N LYS A 84 -28.24 -2.47 -7.95
CA LYS A 84 -26.87 -1.94 -7.96
C LYS A 84 -26.63 -1.02 -9.17
N LEU A 85 -27.21 -1.31 -10.33
CA LEU A 85 -27.21 -0.40 -11.50
C LEU A 85 -27.74 1.01 -11.15
N ALA A 86 -28.83 1.11 -10.40
CA ALA A 86 -29.37 2.40 -9.97
C ALA A 86 -28.38 3.19 -9.07
N LYS A 87 -27.68 2.50 -8.16
CA LYS A 87 -26.68 3.12 -7.27
C LYS A 87 -25.45 3.58 -8.04
N ASP A 88 -25.03 2.83 -9.04
CA ASP A 88 -23.83 3.14 -9.82
C ASP A 88 -24.12 4.28 -10.83
N CYS A 89 -25.28 4.27 -11.49
CA CYS A 89 -25.74 5.38 -12.33
C CYS A 89 -25.90 6.69 -11.56
N ALA A 90 -26.46 6.65 -10.34
CA ALA A 90 -26.68 7.85 -9.52
C ALA A 90 -25.39 8.58 -9.11
N LYS A 91 -24.23 7.89 -9.13
CA LYS A 91 -22.92 8.50 -8.83
C LYS A 91 -22.30 9.19 -10.05
N VAL A 92 -22.72 8.80 -11.25
CA VAL A 92 -22.05 9.17 -12.51
C VAL A 92 -22.87 10.20 -13.30
N PHE A 93 -24.18 10.08 -13.29
CA PHE A 93 -25.07 10.89 -14.12
C PHE A 93 -25.05 12.37 -13.73
N SER A 94 -24.84 13.22 -14.73
CA SER A 94 -24.99 14.68 -14.66
C SER A 94 -26.00 15.17 -15.71
N GLU A 95 -26.75 16.21 -15.38
CA GLU A 95 -27.72 16.79 -16.32
C GLU A 95 -27.02 17.27 -17.60
N GLY A 96 -27.58 16.93 -18.77
CA GLY A 96 -26.98 17.22 -20.07
C GLY A 96 -26.04 16.14 -20.62
N ASP A 97 -25.74 15.07 -19.86
CA ASP A 97 -24.95 13.93 -20.35
C ASP A 97 -25.68 13.19 -21.48
N THR A 98 -24.94 12.74 -22.49
CA THR A 98 -25.48 11.80 -23.48
C THR A 98 -25.36 10.39 -22.92
N ILE A 99 -26.48 9.65 -22.93
CA ILE A 99 -26.56 8.29 -22.39
C ILE A 99 -27.17 7.37 -23.43
N ALA A 100 -26.62 6.18 -23.56
CA ALA A 100 -27.24 5.07 -24.28
C ALA A 100 -27.62 3.95 -23.30
N VAL A 101 -28.85 3.44 -23.40
CA VAL A 101 -29.36 2.34 -22.56
C VAL A 101 -29.64 1.15 -23.47
N ALA A 102 -28.96 0.04 -23.23
CA ALA A 102 -29.13 -1.23 -23.95
C ALA A 102 -29.78 -2.30 -23.07
N GLY A 103 -30.57 -3.18 -23.68
CA GLY A 103 -31.21 -4.31 -22.99
C GLY A 103 -32.25 -3.87 -21.95
N PHE A 104 -33.30 -3.20 -22.41
CA PHE A 104 -34.37 -2.63 -21.55
C PHE A 104 -35.73 -3.28 -21.82
N ILE A 105 -36.71 -3.05 -20.93
CA ILE A 105 -38.12 -3.43 -21.15
C ILE A 105 -38.98 -2.16 -21.16
N VAL A 106 -39.89 -2.08 -22.13
CA VAL A 106 -40.90 -1.01 -22.22
C VAL A 106 -42.15 -1.42 -21.45
N LEU A 107 -42.62 -0.56 -20.55
CA LEU A 107 -43.87 -0.73 -19.81
C LEU A 107 -44.75 0.52 -19.95
N SER A 108 -46.06 0.36 -19.72
CA SER A 108 -46.98 1.48 -19.61
C SER A 108 -46.90 2.10 -18.21
N SER A 109 -46.91 3.43 -18.13
CA SER A 109 -47.11 4.16 -16.87
C SER A 109 -48.59 4.14 -16.47
N SER A 110 -48.89 3.89 -15.19
CA SER A 110 -50.24 4.03 -14.63
C SER A 110 -50.56 5.43 -14.13
N THR A 111 -49.65 6.40 -14.30
CA THR A 111 -49.82 7.78 -13.84
C THR A 111 -49.73 8.77 -14.99
N SER A 112 -50.84 9.00 -15.71
CA SER A 112 -51.10 10.28 -16.35
C SER A 112 -52.57 10.65 -16.16
N ARG A 113 -52.81 11.83 -15.57
CA ARG A 113 -54.06 12.57 -15.77
C ARG A 113 -53.84 13.41 -17.02
N ASP A 114 -53.71 12.76 -18.17
CA ASP A 114 -53.80 13.33 -19.52
C ASP A 114 -53.44 12.20 -20.50
N GLY A 115 -54.28 12.02 -21.51
CA GLY A 115 -54.38 10.83 -22.38
C GLY A 115 -53.24 10.60 -23.36
N GLU A 116 -51.98 10.84 -22.98
CA GLU A 116 -50.80 10.39 -23.72
C GLU A 116 -50.16 9.19 -23.02
N HIS A 117 -49.96 8.12 -23.78
CA HIS A 117 -49.30 6.90 -23.33
C HIS A 117 -47.85 7.18 -22.91
N CYS A 118 -47.63 7.54 -21.65
CA CYS A 118 -46.29 7.68 -21.08
C CYS A 118 -45.63 6.30 -20.96
N LEU A 119 -44.78 5.94 -21.93
CA LEU A 119 -43.94 4.75 -21.84
C LEU A 119 -42.86 4.95 -20.78
N VAL A 120 -42.60 3.91 -19.98
CA VAL A 120 -41.53 3.88 -19.00
C VAL A 120 -40.63 2.70 -19.30
N LEU A 121 -39.34 3.00 -19.45
CA LEU A 121 -38.31 2.00 -19.66
C LEU A 121 -37.81 1.48 -18.32
N LYS A 122 -37.67 0.16 -18.17
CA LYS A 122 -37.01 -0.46 -17.02
C LYS A 122 -35.71 -1.11 -17.44
N ALA A 123 -34.65 -0.83 -16.68
CA ALA A 123 -33.33 -1.43 -16.86
C ALA A 123 -32.78 -1.88 -15.50
N PHE A 124 -32.27 -3.11 -15.42
CA PHE A 124 -31.69 -3.69 -14.21
C PHE A 124 -30.80 -4.89 -14.52
N GLU A 125 -29.95 -5.26 -13.56
CA GLU A 125 -28.84 -6.21 -13.79
C GLU A 125 -29.30 -7.59 -14.26
N ASP A 126 -30.42 -8.11 -13.74
CA ASP A 126 -30.94 -9.44 -14.11
C ASP A 126 -31.41 -9.52 -15.58
N LEU A 127 -31.64 -8.37 -16.24
CA LEU A 127 -31.97 -8.30 -17.66
C LEU A 127 -30.75 -8.14 -18.57
N SER A 128 -29.53 -8.23 -18.03
CA SER A 128 -28.29 -7.88 -18.75
C SER A 128 -28.32 -6.46 -19.34
N SER A 129 -29.05 -5.55 -18.70
CA SER A 129 -29.08 -4.14 -19.13
C SER A 129 -27.70 -3.51 -18.99
N THR A 130 -27.24 -2.85 -20.04
CA THR A 130 -25.97 -2.10 -20.04
C THR A 130 -26.24 -0.63 -20.33
N VAL A 131 -25.74 0.23 -19.46
CA VAL A 131 -25.82 1.68 -19.59
C VAL A 131 -24.45 2.20 -20.04
N TYR A 132 -24.44 2.96 -21.12
CA TYR A 132 -23.27 3.63 -21.65
C TYR A 132 -23.39 5.12 -21.40
N VAL A 133 -22.41 5.69 -20.70
CA VAL A 133 -22.34 7.15 -20.47
C VAL A 133 -21.22 7.71 -21.32
N TYR A 134 -21.57 8.64 -22.22
CA TYR A 134 -20.58 9.34 -23.01
C TYR A 134 -19.97 10.45 -22.18
N ILE A 135 -18.74 10.22 -21.72
CA ILE A 135 -17.96 11.26 -21.06
C ILE A 135 -17.30 12.09 -22.14
N LYS A 136 -17.67 13.37 -22.22
CA LYS A 136 -16.91 14.35 -23.02
C LYS A 136 -15.46 14.32 -22.52
N SER A 137 -14.53 14.00 -23.40
CA SER A 137 -13.12 14.19 -23.11
C SER A 137 -12.93 15.65 -22.68
N VAL A 138 -12.28 15.86 -21.54
CA VAL A 138 -11.79 17.18 -21.14
C VAL A 138 -10.69 17.54 -22.14
N THR A 139 -11.08 18.09 -23.27
CA THR A 139 -10.20 18.67 -24.28
C THR A 139 -10.59 20.13 -24.42
N CYS A 140 -9.61 20.97 -24.13
CA CYS A 140 -9.46 22.38 -24.44
C CYS A 140 -10.74 23.20 -24.67
N PHE A 141 -10.94 24.20 -23.82
CA PHE A 141 -11.78 25.36 -24.13
C PHE A 141 -11.32 25.99 -25.45
N SER A 142 -11.90 25.54 -26.57
CA SER A 142 -12.11 26.39 -27.72
C SER A 142 -13.35 27.21 -27.45
N THR A 143 -13.17 28.51 -27.62
CA THR A 143 -14.10 29.61 -27.54
C THR A 143 -15.52 29.31 -28.06
N GLU A 144 -16.47 29.89 -27.32
CA GLU A 144 -17.86 30.23 -27.67
C GLU A 144 -18.97 29.36 -27.04
N SER A 145 -19.40 29.81 -25.86
CA SER A 145 -20.81 29.92 -25.52
C SER A 145 -20.97 30.98 -24.42
N THR A 146 -21.56 32.10 -24.82
CA THR A 146 -21.77 33.30 -24.01
C THR A 146 -22.86 33.02 -22.97
N SER A 147 -22.48 32.61 -21.76
CA SER A 147 -23.37 32.69 -20.59
C SER A 147 -23.03 33.96 -19.80
N LEU A 148 -23.98 34.88 -19.71
CA LEU A 148 -23.88 36.17 -19.02
C LEU A 148 -23.89 35.99 -17.49
N VAL A 149 -22.86 35.37 -16.93
CA VAL A 149 -22.48 35.53 -15.53
C VAL A 149 -21.11 36.17 -15.53
N ALA A 150 -21.02 37.40 -15.03
CA ALA A 150 -19.76 38.14 -14.98
C ALA A 150 -18.66 37.27 -14.37
N ALA A 151 -17.66 36.91 -15.17
CA ALA A 151 -16.54 36.10 -14.73
C ALA A 151 -15.82 36.84 -13.59
N ALA A 152 -15.92 36.31 -12.37
CA ALA A 152 -15.22 36.87 -11.21
C ALA A 152 -13.71 36.77 -11.45
N ARG A 153 -13.09 37.89 -11.84
CA ARG A 153 -11.64 37.97 -12.08
C ARG A 153 -10.92 38.03 -10.74
N TYR A 154 -10.27 36.93 -10.36
CA TYR A 154 -9.43 36.90 -9.15
C TYR A 154 -8.12 37.64 -9.38
N VAL A 155 -7.73 38.45 -8.40
CA VAL A 155 -6.42 39.12 -8.34
C VAL A 155 -5.54 38.36 -7.35
N TYR A 156 -4.32 38.02 -7.78
CA TYR A 156 -3.31 37.33 -6.97
C TYR A 156 -2.20 38.30 -6.58
N THR A 157 -1.94 38.43 -5.28
CA THR A 157 -0.94 39.35 -4.74
C THR A 157 0.41 38.64 -4.56
N PRO A 158 1.53 39.21 -5.05
CA PRO A 158 2.87 38.71 -4.78
C PRO A 158 3.19 38.67 -3.28
N LEU A 159 4.01 37.72 -2.84
CA LEU A 159 4.25 37.52 -1.40
C LEU A 159 5.00 38.69 -0.72
N ASN A 160 5.82 39.43 -1.46
CA ASN A 160 6.52 40.62 -0.97
C ASN A 160 5.61 41.86 -0.79
N GLU A 161 4.41 41.87 -1.36
CA GLU A 161 3.47 43.00 -1.32
C GLU A 161 2.40 42.85 -0.22
N LEU A 162 2.46 41.78 0.57
CA LEU A 162 1.46 41.47 1.59
C LEU A 162 1.54 42.43 2.78
N LYS A 163 0.37 42.96 3.19
CA LYS A 163 0.23 43.85 4.34
C LYS A 163 -0.79 43.29 5.33
N ALA A 164 -0.57 43.58 6.61
CA ALA A 164 -1.47 43.20 7.69
C ALA A 164 -2.89 43.75 7.48
N GLY A 165 -3.90 42.96 7.79
CA GLY A 165 -5.31 43.34 7.65
C GLY A 165 -5.92 43.05 6.28
N MET A 166 -5.11 42.68 5.28
CA MET A 166 -5.61 42.31 3.95
C MET A 166 -6.23 40.90 3.95
N VAL A 167 -7.23 40.69 3.10
CA VAL A 167 -7.70 39.35 2.69
C VAL A 167 -7.38 39.21 1.20
N VAL A 168 -6.47 38.29 0.87
CA VAL A 168 -5.84 38.19 -0.45
C VAL A 168 -6.01 36.80 -1.06
N ASN A 169 -5.72 36.71 -2.35
CA ASN A 169 -5.49 35.44 -3.03
C ASN A 169 -4.01 35.36 -3.37
N VAL A 170 -3.39 34.20 -3.18
CA VAL A 170 -1.96 34.01 -3.41
C VAL A 170 -1.69 32.69 -4.11
N TYR A 171 -0.59 32.66 -4.84
CA TYR A 171 0.03 31.46 -5.38
C TYR A 171 1.40 31.31 -4.73
N GLY A 172 1.85 30.07 -4.53
CA GLY A 172 3.19 29.83 -4.02
C GLY A 172 3.57 28.37 -4.03
N VAL A 173 4.88 28.11 -4.00
CA VAL A 173 5.47 26.79 -3.89
C VAL A 173 5.64 26.45 -2.40
N VAL A 174 5.22 25.26 -2.01
CA VAL A 174 5.33 24.76 -0.63
C VAL A 174 6.79 24.47 -0.32
N LYS A 175 7.37 25.25 0.59
CA LYS A 175 8.73 25.04 1.09
C LYS A 175 8.75 24.11 2.30
N PHE A 176 7.70 24.17 3.12
CA PHE A 176 7.51 23.35 4.30
C PHE A 176 6.02 23.22 4.59
N PHE A 177 5.58 22.07 5.08
CA PHE A 177 4.23 21.95 5.62
C PHE A 177 4.16 20.95 6.78
N LYS A 178 3.12 21.13 7.59
CA LYS A 178 2.61 20.11 8.52
C LYS A 178 1.29 19.60 7.95
N PRO A 179 1.14 18.29 7.68
CA PRO A 179 -0.12 17.72 7.23
C PRO A 179 -1.21 18.02 8.27
N PRO A 180 -2.50 18.04 7.89
CA PRO A 180 -3.56 18.36 8.83
C PRO A 180 -3.53 17.47 10.08
N TYR A 181 -3.54 18.10 11.27
CA TYR A 181 -3.56 17.44 12.57
C TYR A 181 -4.60 18.10 13.47
N LEU A 182 -5.21 17.35 14.37
CA LEU A 182 -6.15 17.91 15.34
C LEU A 182 -5.37 18.82 16.29
N SER A 183 -5.75 20.10 16.36
CA SER A 183 -5.12 21.05 17.27
C SER A 183 -5.55 20.82 18.72
N LYS A 184 -5.01 21.60 19.67
CA LYS A 184 -5.53 21.61 21.05
C LYS A 184 -6.91 22.29 21.17
N GLY A 185 -7.33 23.02 20.13
CA GLY A 185 -8.66 23.61 20.05
C GLY A 185 -9.67 22.65 19.42
N THR A 186 -10.73 23.21 18.84
CA THR A 186 -11.79 22.44 18.16
C THR A 186 -11.40 21.98 16.76
N ASP A 187 -10.51 22.73 16.11
CA ASP A 187 -10.28 22.62 14.68
C ASP A 187 -9.02 21.80 14.35
N TYR A 188 -9.01 21.22 13.15
CA TYR A 188 -7.77 20.76 12.53
C TYR A 188 -6.90 21.95 12.15
N CYS A 189 -5.59 21.76 12.25
CA CYS A 189 -4.59 22.73 11.86
C CYS A 189 -3.67 22.13 10.79
N SER A 190 -3.35 22.92 9.77
CA SER A 190 -2.23 22.67 8.86
C SER A 190 -1.37 23.93 8.80
N VAL A 191 -0.06 23.74 8.92
CA VAL A 191 0.91 24.85 8.80
C VAL A 191 1.57 24.71 7.46
N VAL A 192 1.56 25.75 6.63
CA VAL A 192 2.14 25.72 5.28
C VAL A 192 3.00 26.95 5.09
N THR A 193 4.28 26.77 4.80
CA THR A 193 5.17 27.86 4.41
C THR A 193 5.34 27.82 2.91
N ILE A 194 4.95 28.92 2.27
CA ILE A 194 5.03 29.09 0.81
C ILE A 194 6.07 30.14 0.43
N VAL A 195 6.58 30.03 -0.78
CA VAL A 195 7.49 30.98 -1.43
C VAL A 195 7.10 31.16 -2.89
N ASP A 196 7.31 32.33 -3.47
CA ASP A 196 7.05 32.63 -4.88
C ASP A 196 8.30 33.22 -5.54
N GLN A 197 8.16 33.77 -6.76
CA GLN A 197 9.26 34.37 -7.51
C GLN A 197 9.93 35.57 -6.80
N THR A 198 9.29 36.13 -5.76
CA THR A 198 9.85 37.23 -4.97
C THR A 198 10.77 36.75 -3.84
N GLU A 199 10.91 35.43 -3.68
CA GLU A 199 11.70 34.75 -2.64
C GLU A 199 11.26 35.02 -1.19
N VAL A 200 10.19 35.80 -1.00
CA VAL A 200 9.59 36.04 0.31
C VAL A 200 8.88 34.79 0.79
N LYS A 201 9.12 34.43 2.06
CA LYS A 201 8.46 33.30 2.72
C LYS A 201 7.23 33.78 3.46
N LEU A 202 6.10 33.12 3.24
CA LEU A 202 4.89 33.34 4.03
C LEU A 202 4.51 32.05 4.76
N THR A 203 4.51 32.09 6.09
CA THR A 203 3.98 30.99 6.90
C THR A 203 2.47 31.19 7.10
N CYS A 204 1.70 30.18 6.74
CA CYS A 204 0.25 30.16 6.81
C CYS A 204 -0.20 29.17 7.90
N LEU A 205 -1.03 29.64 8.83
CA LEU A 205 -1.69 28.84 9.85
C LEU A 205 -3.13 28.60 9.44
N LEU A 206 -3.42 27.40 8.94
CA LEU A 206 -4.71 27.08 8.34
C LEU A 206 -5.54 26.25 9.30
N PHE A 207 -6.71 26.76 9.67
CA PHE A 207 -7.64 26.10 10.59
C PHE A 207 -8.97 25.76 9.91
N SER A 208 -9.49 24.58 10.20
CA SER A 208 -10.85 24.19 9.81
C SER A 208 -11.38 23.06 10.69
N GLY A 209 -12.68 23.07 10.96
CA GLY A 209 -13.36 21.94 11.62
C GLY A 209 -13.42 20.66 10.76
N ASN A 210 -13.24 20.78 9.43
CA ASN A 210 -13.22 19.64 8.52
C ASN A 210 -11.82 19.37 7.96
N TYR A 211 -11.28 18.18 8.23
CA TYR A 211 -9.97 17.72 7.75
C TYR A 211 -9.80 17.91 6.23
N GLU A 212 -10.83 17.55 5.44
CA GLU A 212 -10.76 17.57 3.98
C GLU A 212 -10.67 18.98 3.40
N SER A 213 -11.15 20.00 4.12
CA SER A 213 -11.12 21.39 3.64
C SER A 213 -9.75 22.07 3.72
N LEU A 214 -8.79 21.44 4.40
CA LEU A 214 -7.40 21.92 4.45
C LEU A 214 -6.64 21.49 3.18
N PRO A 215 -5.55 22.19 2.81
CA PRO A 215 -4.87 21.93 1.54
C PRO A 215 -4.40 20.49 1.34
N LEU A 216 -4.59 19.97 0.12
CA LEU A 216 -4.22 18.62 -0.31
C LEU A 216 -2.74 18.55 -0.77
N ILE A 217 -1.84 18.90 0.15
CA ILE A 217 -0.38 18.87 -0.01
C ILE A 217 0.16 17.48 0.34
N TYR A 218 0.98 16.92 -0.54
CA TYR A 218 1.59 15.59 -0.39
C TYR A 218 3.11 15.63 -0.28
N LYS A 219 3.77 16.69 -0.77
CA LYS A 219 5.22 16.84 -0.68
C LYS A 219 5.64 18.30 -0.72
N ASN A 220 6.80 18.60 -0.15
CA ASN A 220 7.46 19.88 -0.39
C ASN A 220 7.71 20.03 -1.90
N GLY A 221 7.62 21.24 -2.43
CA GLY A 221 7.66 21.52 -3.85
C GLY A 221 6.29 21.53 -4.53
N ASP A 222 5.23 20.99 -3.91
CA ASP A 222 3.86 21.18 -4.40
C ASP A 222 3.53 22.67 -4.54
N ILE A 223 2.70 23.03 -5.52
CA ILE A 223 2.24 24.41 -5.72
C ILE A 223 0.85 24.54 -5.12
N VAL A 224 0.62 25.61 -4.37
CA VAL A 224 -0.68 25.91 -3.80
C VAL A 224 -1.21 27.24 -4.32
N ARG A 225 -2.53 27.28 -4.47
CA ARG A 225 -3.31 28.49 -4.66
C ARG A 225 -4.22 28.65 -3.47
N PHE A 226 -4.12 29.76 -2.75
CA PHE A 226 -5.01 30.11 -1.66
C PHE A 226 -5.91 31.27 -2.06
N HIS A 227 -7.21 31.09 -1.82
CA HIS A 227 -8.21 32.14 -1.94
C HIS A 227 -8.68 32.57 -0.56
N ARG A 228 -8.90 33.87 -0.39
CA ARG A 228 -9.37 34.49 0.86
C ARG A 228 -8.46 34.13 2.05
N LEU A 229 -7.15 34.31 1.86
CA LEU A 229 -6.16 34.20 2.94
C LEU A 229 -6.09 35.55 3.68
N LYS A 230 -6.30 35.55 4.99
CA LYS A 230 -6.14 36.77 5.80
C LYS A 230 -4.68 36.92 6.19
N ILE A 231 -4.12 38.11 6.00
CA ILE A 231 -2.75 38.45 6.42
C ILE A 231 -2.80 39.19 7.75
N GLN A 232 -2.00 38.74 8.70
CA GLN A 232 -1.85 39.39 10.00
C GLN A 232 -0.39 39.40 10.46
N VAL A 233 -0.09 40.23 11.44
CA VAL A 233 1.23 40.25 12.09
C VAL A 233 1.10 39.61 13.47
N TYR A 234 1.97 38.67 13.77
CA TYR A 234 2.08 38.04 15.07
C TYR A 234 3.55 38.03 15.49
N LYS A 235 3.87 38.55 16.69
CA LYS A 235 5.25 38.69 17.19
C LYS A 235 6.21 39.32 16.17
N ASN A 236 5.77 40.39 15.51
CA ASN A 236 6.50 41.11 14.45
C ASN A 236 6.77 40.30 13.16
N GLU A 237 6.14 39.14 12.98
CA GLU A 237 6.22 38.38 11.73
C GLU A 237 4.87 38.39 10.99
N THR A 238 4.94 38.62 9.68
CA THR A 238 3.77 38.53 8.79
C THR A 238 3.41 37.06 8.57
N GLN A 239 2.16 36.70 8.84
CA GLN A 239 1.65 35.34 8.66
C GLN A 239 0.28 35.34 7.98
N GLY A 240 0.02 34.28 7.22
CA GLY A 240 -1.30 33.98 6.67
C GLY A 240 -2.14 33.20 7.69
N ILE A 241 -3.44 33.45 7.73
CA ILE A 241 -4.40 32.67 8.51
C ILE A 241 -5.67 32.45 7.69
N THR A 242 -6.38 31.34 7.95
CA THR A 242 -7.68 31.09 7.33
C THR A 242 -8.66 32.22 7.61
N SER A 243 -9.50 32.52 6.63
CA SER A 243 -10.60 33.48 6.74
C SER A 243 -11.92 32.85 6.27
N SER A 244 -13.03 33.56 6.44
CA SER A 244 -14.34 33.06 6.03
C SER A 244 -14.35 32.75 4.53
N GLY A 245 -14.74 31.52 4.18
CA GLY A 245 -14.77 31.03 2.81
C GLY A 245 -13.40 30.72 2.20
N PHE A 246 -12.34 30.55 3.02
CA PHE A 246 -11.03 30.09 2.56
C PHE A 246 -11.15 28.86 1.65
N ALA A 247 -10.37 28.86 0.57
CA ALA A 247 -10.33 27.77 -0.39
C ALA A 247 -8.91 27.57 -0.89
N SER A 248 -8.56 26.31 -1.18
CA SER A 248 -7.25 25.99 -1.72
C SER A 248 -7.32 25.03 -2.89
N LEU A 249 -6.46 25.25 -3.88
CA LEU A 249 -6.07 24.24 -4.87
C LEU A 249 -4.61 23.86 -4.64
N THR A 250 -4.26 22.60 -4.84
CA THR A 250 -2.88 22.12 -4.78
C THR A 250 -2.52 21.39 -6.06
N PHE A 251 -1.30 21.57 -6.55
CA PHE A 251 -0.80 21.02 -7.81
C PHE A 251 0.56 20.37 -7.56
N GLU A 252 0.89 19.36 -8.37
CA GLU A 252 2.24 18.83 -8.40
C GLU A 252 3.22 19.87 -8.97
N GLY A 253 4.35 20.08 -8.29
CA GLY A 253 5.30 21.14 -8.65
C GLY A 253 6.45 20.73 -9.57
N THR A 254 6.48 19.47 -10.05
CA THR A 254 7.52 19.02 -10.99
C THR A 254 7.24 19.55 -12.41
N LEU A 255 8.31 19.87 -13.13
CA LEU A 255 8.22 20.33 -14.52
C LEU A 255 7.60 19.24 -15.40
N GLY A 256 6.64 19.62 -16.24
CA GLY A 256 5.96 18.73 -17.18
C GLY A 256 4.92 17.78 -16.56
N ALA A 257 4.70 17.82 -15.24
CA ALA A 257 3.62 17.05 -14.61
C ALA A 257 2.23 17.56 -15.05
N PRO A 258 1.16 16.74 -15.02
CA PRO A 258 -0.18 17.21 -15.33
C PRO A 258 -0.60 18.38 -14.41
N VAL A 259 -1.17 19.44 -14.98
CA VAL A 259 -1.77 20.54 -14.19
C VAL A 259 -3.18 20.16 -13.77
N THR A 260 -3.28 19.25 -12.80
CA THR A 260 -4.55 18.79 -12.23
C THR A 260 -4.71 19.32 -10.80
N PRO A 261 -5.74 20.15 -10.52
CA PRO A 261 -5.95 20.70 -9.19
C PRO A 261 -6.46 19.62 -8.23
N ARG A 262 -5.76 19.44 -7.11
CA ARG A 262 -6.23 18.70 -5.94
C ARG A 262 -6.99 19.64 -5.02
N THR A 263 -8.27 19.38 -4.80
CA THR A 263 -9.11 20.13 -3.86
C THR A 263 -10.30 19.29 -3.37
N SER A 264 -10.81 19.61 -2.19
CA SER A 264 -12.07 19.09 -1.66
C SER A 264 -13.28 19.96 -2.00
N ASN A 265 -13.04 21.15 -2.59
CA ASN A 265 -14.11 22.05 -2.98
C ASN A 265 -14.81 21.53 -4.23
N LYS A 266 -16.14 21.35 -4.13
CA LYS A 266 -16.98 20.90 -5.25
C LYS A 266 -16.96 21.88 -6.43
N ASN A 267 -16.94 23.17 -6.12
CA ASN A 267 -16.94 24.24 -7.12
C ASN A 267 -15.69 25.10 -6.91
N PHE A 268 -14.88 25.25 -7.95
CA PHE A 268 -13.72 26.13 -7.96
C PHE A 268 -13.58 26.79 -9.34
N ASN A 269 -13.04 28.00 -9.35
CA ASN A 269 -12.67 28.67 -10.60
C ASN A 269 -11.27 28.20 -11.00
N PHE A 270 -11.10 27.77 -12.25
CA PHE A 270 -9.79 27.41 -12.80
C PHE A 270 -9.73 27.89 -14.25
N THR A 271 -8.86 28.84 -14.52
CA THR A 271 -8.73 29.48 -15.84
C THR A 271 -7.39 29.18 -16.50
N THR A 272 -7.25 29.60 -17.76
CA THR A 272 -5.97 29.50 -18.49
C THR A 272 -4.85 30.29 -17.81
N GLU A 273 -5.18 31.38 -17.11
CA GLU A 273 -4.24 32.15 -16.29
C GLU A 273 -3.73 31.34 -15.11
N ASP A 274 -4.60 30.59 -14.42
CA ASP A 274 -4.19 29.70 -13.33
C ASP A 274 -3.22 28.62 -13.86
N HIS A 275 -3.48 28.07 -15.05
CA HIS A 275 -2.59 27.10 -15.70
C HIS A 275 -1.20 27.69 -15.97
N LYS A 276 -1.14 28.89 -16.57
CA LYS A 276 0.11 29.62 -16.83
C LYS A 276 0.86 29.95 -15.54
N MET A 277 0.14 30.32 -14.48
CA MET A 277 0.75 30.65 -13.19
C MET A 277 1.40 29.42 -12.55
N VAL A 278 0.75 28.26 -12.60
CA VAL A 278 1.34 26.99 -12.13
C VAL A 278 2.61 26.65 -12.90
N GLU A 279 2.59 26.68 -14.23
CA GLU A 279 3.78 26.38 -15.05
C GLU A 279 4.94 27.37 -14.82
N THR A 280 4.62 28.65 -14.64
CA THR A 280 5.62 29.68 -14.31
C THR A 280 6.27 29.38 -12.96
N LEU A 281 5.48 28.98 -11.95
CA LEU A 281 6.02 28.60 -10.65
C LEU A 281 6.81 27.29 -10.69
N ARG A 282 6.46 26.32 -11.53
CA ARG A 282 7.26 25.09 -11.73
C ARG A 282 8.64 25.40 -12.30
N SER A 283 8.68 26.27 -13.31
CA SER A 283 9.92 26.72 -13.93
C SER A 283 10.81 27.46 -12.93
N TRP A 284 10.23 28.37 -12.15
CA TRP A 284 10.96 29.03 -11.08
C TRP A 284 11.44 28.05 -9.98
N ALA A 285 10.57 27.16 -9.51
CA ALA A 285 10.89 26.18 -8.46
C ALA A 285 12.04 25.25 -8.87
N SER A 286 12.10 24.82 -10.13
CA SER A 286 13.12 23.91 -10.64
C SER A 286 14.57 24.42 -10.49
N THR A 287 14.74 25.74 -10.36
CA THR A 287 16.04 26.41 -10.25
C THR A 287 16.30 26.96 -8.84
N HIS A 288 15.27 27.28 -8.06
CA HIS A 288 15.39 27.97 -6.77
C HIS A 288 15.04 27.09 -5.56
N ILE A 289 14.40 25.94 -5.78
CA ILE A 289 14.00 25.01 -4.73
C ILE A 289 14.70 23.68 -5.01
N SER A 290 15.41 23.17 -4.01
CA SER A 290 16.00 21.84 -4.08
C SER A 290 14.90 20.84 -4.44
N PRO A 291 15.14 19.92 -5.39
CA PRO A 291 14.15 18.92 -5.74
C PRO A 291 13.68 18.25 -4.46
N SER A 292 12.36 18.15 -4.30
CA SER A 292 11.73 17.53 -3.13
C SER A 292 12.47 16.23 -2.85
N SER A 293 12.97 16.05 -1.62
CA SER A 293 13.66 14.80 -1.25
C SER A 293 12.77 13.63 -1.66
N THR A 294 13.20 12.90 -2.70
CA THR A 294 12.47 11.78 -3.26
C THR A 294 12.09 10.84 -2.12
N SER A 295 10.83 10.40 -2.08
CA SER A 295 10.36 9.48 -1.02
C SER A 295 11.33 8.30 -0.93
N VAL A 296 11.96 8.13 0.23
CA VAL A 296 13.00 7.12 0.44
C VAL A 296 12.33 5.75 0.53
N LYS A 297 12.84 4.80 -0.26
CA LYS A 297 12.40 3.39 -0.20
C LYS A 297 12.97 2.70 1.02
N LEU A 298 12.28 1.69 1.53
CA LEU A 298 12.73 0.96 2.72
C LEU A 298 14.15 0.39 2.55
N CYS A 299 14.51 -0.09 1.34
CA CYS A 299 15.85 -0.60 1.05
C CYS A 299 16.98 0.42 1.17
N ASP A 300 16.69 1.72 1.03
CA ASP A 300 17.70 2.79 1.04
C ASP A 300 17.80 3.48 2.40
N VAL A 301 17.02 3.02 3.38
CA VAL A 301 16.92 3.63 4.71
C VAL A 301 18.24 3.51 5.49
N GLN A 302 18.75 4.63 5.99
CA GLN A 302 19.90 4.66 6.89
C GLN A 302 19.48 4.56 8.37
N PRO A 303 20.35 4.04 9.24
CA PRO A 303 20.20 4.19 10.69
C PRO A 303 20.13 5.66 11.12
N MET A 304 19.28 5.96 12.11
CA MET A 304 19.24 7.27 12.78
C MET A 304 18.90 8.43 11.83
N GLN A 305 17.98 8.20 10.89
CA GLN A 305 17.53 9.21 9.94
C GLN A 305 16.03 9.54 10.11
N TYR A 306 15.64 10.72 9.63
CA TYR A 306 14.25 11.10 9.43
C TYR A 306 13.94 11.14 7.93
N PHE A 307 12.84 10.53 7.52
CA PHE A 307 12.45 10.49 6.11
C PHE A 307 10.92 10.36 5.93
N ASP A 308 10.45 10.59 4.71
CA ASP A 308 9.04 10.43 4.35
C ASP A 308 8.84 9.09 3.61
N LEU A 309 8.01 8.22 4.18
CA LEU A 309 7.73 6.89 3.66
C LEU A 309 6.38 6.87 2.92
N THR A 310 6.40 6.47 1.65
CA THR A 310 5.19 6.13 0.88
C THR A 310 5.00 4.62 0.89
N CYS A 311 3.92 4.12 1.47
CA CYS A 311 3.72 2.69 1.73
C CYS A 311 2.24 2.29 1.70
N GLN A 312 1.98 0.98 1.73
CA GLN A 312 0.64 0.42 1.94
C GLN A 312 0.51 -0.11 3.38
N LEU A 313 -0.65 0.14 4.00
CA LEU A 313 -0.99 -0.41 5.31
C LEU A 313 -1.48 -1.86 5.20
N LEU A 314 -0.77 -2.80 5.83
CA LEU A 314 -1.13 -4.22 5.84
C LEU A 314 -1.87 -4.63 7.10
N GLY A 315 -1.56 -3.99 8.23
CA GLY A 315 -2.25 -4.26 9.47
C GLY A 315 -1.97 -3.24 10.55
N LYS A 316 -2.76 -3.29 11.61
CA LYS A 316 -2.66 -2.37 12.73
C LYS A 316 -3.11 -3.01 14.04
N ALA A 317 -2.53 -2.55 15.15
CA ALA A 317 -2.91 -3.00 16.49
C ALA A 317 -2.66 -1.89 17.51
N GLU A 318 -3.51 -1.82 18.54
CA GLU A 318 -3.23 -1.04 19.74
C GLU A 318 -2.24 -1.82 20.62
N VAL A 319 -1.26 -1.15 21.24
CA VAL A 319 -0.18 -1.80 22.01
C VAL A 319 -0.39 -1.61 23.52
N ASP A 320 -0.22 -0.38 24.01
CA ASP A 320 -0.26 -0.04 25.44
C ASP A 320 -1.08 1.23 25.73
N GLY A 321 -1.90 1.67 24.76
CA GLY A 321 -2.71 2.88 24.84
C GLY A 321 -1.91 4.19 24.66
N ALA A 322 -0.59 4.18 24.85
CA ALA A 322 0.32 5.30 24.56
C ALA A 322 0.95 5.17 23.16
N SER A 323 0.97 3.95 22.63
CA SER A 323 1.51 3.64 21.31
C SER A 323 0.55 2.77 20.47
N PHE A 324 0.71 2.87 19.16
CA PHE A 324 -0.08 2.15 18.18
C PHE A 324 0.82 1.58 17.08
N LEU A 325 0.63 0.30 16.76
CA LEU A 325 1.39 -0.42 15.76
C LEU A 325 0.75 -0.28 14.39
N LEU A 326 1.56 0.09 13.40
CA LEU A 326 1.24 -0.02 11.98
C LEU A 326 2.23 -0.98 11.31
N LYS A 327 1.71 -2.04 10.67
CA LYS A 327 2.49 -2.91 9.78
C LYS A 327 2.33 -2.44 8.35
N VAL A 328 3.42 -2.03 7.74
CA VAL A 328 3.43 -1.43 6.39
C VAL A 328 4.50 -2.06 5.51
N TRP A 329 4.40 -1.81 4.20
CA TRP A 329 5.42 -2.19 3.23
C TRP A 329 5.40 -1.26 2.01
N ASP A 330 6.52 -1.17 1.31
CA ASP A 330 6.64 -0.45 0.03
C ASP A 330 7.11 -1.35 -1.13
N GLY A 331 7.18 -2.66 -0.87
CA GLY A 331 7.66 -3.69 -1.79
C GLY A 331 9.18 -3.92 -1.76
N THR A 332 9.93 -3.17 -0.96
CA THR A 332 11.39 -3.32 -0.80
C THR A 332 11.74 -3.77 0.62
N ARG A 333 12.92 -4.40 0.79
CA ARG A 333 13.41 -4.87 2.10
C ARG A 333 14.38 -3.87 2.69
N PRO A 334 14.24 -3.48 3.97
CA PRO A 334 15.21 -2.62 4.63
C PRO A 334 16.59 -3.29 4.76
N PRO A 335 17.68 -2.51 4.87
CA PRO A 335 19.04 -3.05 4.95
C PRO A 335 19.30 -3.86 6.23
N TYR A 336 18.51 -3.62 7.27
CA TYR A 336 18.49 -4.40 8.51
C TYR A 336 17.07 -4.92 8.77
N PRO A 337 16.90 -6.11 9.38
CA PRO A 337 15.59 -6.60 9.76
C PRO A 337 14.83 -5.58 10.60
N SER A 338 13.54 -5.40 10.32
CA SER A 338 12.68 -4.57 11.17
C SER A 338 12.54 -5.24 12.54
N TRP A 339 12.56 -4.43 13.59
CA TRP A 339 12.12 -4.89 14.91
C TRP A 339 10.68 -5.43 14.83
N ARG A 340 10.31 -6.30 15.78
CA ARG A 340 8.96 -6.88 15.83
C ARG A 340 8.36 -6.57 17.18
N VAL A 341 7.26 -5.81 17.16
CA VAL A 341 6.50 -5.51 18.36
C VAL A 341 5.73 -6.77 18.76
N LEU A 342 5.82 -7.17 20.03
CA LEU A 342 5.07 -8.31 20.56
C LEU A 342 3.56 -8.02 20.46
N ILE A 343 2.83 -8.91 19.77
CA ILE A 343 1.38 -8.79 19.50
C ILE A 343 0.57 -9.78 20.33
N GLN A 344 1.22 -10.54 21.21
CA GLN A 344 0.55 -11.57 21.99
C GLN A 344 -0.54 -10.91 22.84
N ASP A 345 -1.79 -11.36 22.64
CA ASP A 345 -3.04 -10.85 23.25
C ASP A 345 -3.60 -9.51 22.72
N LEU A 346 -3.07 -8.94 21.63
CA LEU A 346 -3.59 -7.69 21.04
C LEU A 346 -4.64 -7.92 19.95
N VAL A 347 -5.64 -7.02 19.87
CA VAL A 347 -6.62 -7.00 18.77
C VAL A 347 -5.92 -6.51 17.50
N PHE A 348 -5.46 -7.47 16.69
CA PHE A 348 -4.81 -7.20 15.42
C PHE A 348 -5.84 -7.12 14.28
N HIS A 349 -5.77 -6.05 13.49
CA HIS A 349 -6.56 -5.88 12.27
C HIS A 349 -5.67 -5.99 11.04
N GLY A 350 -5.80 -7.06 10.26
CA GLY A 350 -5.06 -7.30 9.02
C GLY A 350 -5.01 -8.79 8.67
N ASP A 351 -4.56 -9.12 7.45
CA ASP A 351 -4.36 -10.51 7.03
C ASP A 351 -2.99 -11.01 7.52
N LEU A 352 -2.97 -11.70 8.66
CA LEU A 352 -1.76 -12.27 9.25
C LEU A 352 -1.08 -13.29 8.32
N SER A 353 -1.85 -14.10 7.60
CA SER A 353 -1.31 -15.10 6.68
C SER A 353 -0.55 -14.42 5.54
N TYR A 354 -1.12 -13.36 4.96
CA TYR A 354 -0.46 -12.58 3.93
C TYR A 354 0.78 -11.86 4.46
N ILE A 355 0.71 -11.24 5.65
CA ILE A 355 1.85 -10.58 6.29
C ILE A 355 2.98 -11.56 6.58
N HIS A 356 2.68 -12.78 7.04
CA HIS A 356 3.69 -13.81 7.28
C HIS A 356 4.39 -14.24 5.99
N ARG A 357 3.68 -14.35 4.85
CA ARG A 357 4.28 -14.64 3.54
C ARG A 357 5.25 -13.54 3.08
N LEU A 358 4.95 -12.28 3.40
CA LEU A 358 5.79 -11.14 3.02
C LEU A 358 7.08 -11.03 3.85
N GLN A 359 7.18 -11.70 5.00
CA GLN A 359 8.37 -11.77 5.85
C GLN A 359 9.01 -10.37 6.08
N ASN A 360 10.29 -10.20 5.72
CA ASN A 360 11.08 -8.98 5.91
C ASN A 360 10.80 -7.87 4.88
N LEU A 361 9.81 -8.03 3.99
CA LEU A 361 9.28 -6.91 3.21
C LEU A 361 8.39 -5.99 4.07
N THR A 362 7.89 -6.51 5.19
CA THR A 362 7.04 -5.75 6.11
C THR A 362 7.87 -5.15 7.24
N VAL A 363 7.54 -3.93 7.63
CA VAL A 363 8.15 -3.23 8.77
C VAL A 363 7.10 -2.85 9.80
N ASP A 364 7.51 -2.85 11.07
CA ASP A 364 6.68 -2.47 12.20
C ASP A 364 6.99 -1.01 12.58
N ILE A 365 5.99 -0.14 12.51
CA ILE A 365 6.09 1.26 12.91
C ILE A 365 5.30 1.47 14.20
N LEU A 366 5.96 1.99 15.25
CA LEU A 366 5.26 2.49 16.44
C LEU A 366 4.97 3.98 16.31
N VAL A 367 3.71 4.30 16.53
CA VAL A 367 3.14 5.65 16.47
C VAL A 367 2.73 6.09 17.87
N TYR A 368 3.06 7.32 18.27
CA TYR A 368 2.85 7.80 19.64
C TYR A 368 1.94 9.04 19.74
N ASP A 369 1.43 9.28 20.94
CA ASP A 369 0.73 10.50 21.37
C ASP A 369 -0.44 10.98 20.45
N ASN A 370 -0.33 12.19 19.90
CA ASN A 370 -1.37 12.82 19.07
C ASN A 370 -1.62 12.10 17.74
N HIS A 371 -0.78 11.12 17.36
CA HIS A 371 -0.94 10.36 16.13
C HIS A 371 -1.82 9.11 16.31
N LEU A 372 -2.16 8.71 17.55
CA LEU A 372 -2.95 7.51 17.83
C LEU A 372 -4.32 7.54 17.17
N GLN A 373 -5.06 8.66 17.29
CA GLN A 373 -6.41 8.76 16.72
C GLN A 373 -6.39 8.63 15.19
N ALA A 374 -5.40 9.27 14.55
CA ALA A 374 -5.19 9.11 13.12
C ALA A 374 -4.91 7.65 12.78
N ALA A 375 -3.97 7.00 13.47
CA ALA A 375 -3.60 5.61 13.25
C ALA A 375 -4.76 4.62 13.46
N LYS A 376 -5.60 4.83 14.49
CA LYS A 376 -6.82 4.06 14.76
C LYS A 376 -7.82 4.16 13.61
N SER A 377 -7.97 5.34 13.01
CA SER A 377 -8.94 5.59 11.92
C SER A 377 -8.50 5.03 10.55
N LEU A 378 -7.23 4.67 10.36
CA LEU A 378 -6.71 4.20 9.07
C LEU A 378 -7.37 2.88 8.64
N LYS A 379 -7.68 2.73 7.35
CA LYS A 379 -8.22 1.49 6.78
C LYS A 379 -7.09 0.59 6.30
N VAL A 380 -7.09 -0.68 6.69
CA VAL A 380 -6.15 -1.67 6.15
C VAL A 380 -6.31 -1.74 4.62
N GLY A 381 -5.20 -1.85 3.90
CA GLY A 381 -5.13 -1.81 2.44
C GLY A 381 -4.94 -0.41 1.85
N SER A 382 -5.14 0.66 2.64
CA SER A 382 -4.95 2.04 2.17
C SER A 382 -3.47 2.39 1.95
N PHE A 383 -3.24 3.35 1.06
CA PHE A 383 -1.91 3.90 0.78
C PHE A 383 -1.68 5.13 1.64
N LEU A 384 -0.49 5.19 2.23
CA LEU A 384 -0.13 6.19 3.22
C LEU A 384 1.16 6.89 2.80
N ARG A 385 1.24 8.18 3.15
CA ARG A 385 2.49 8.89 3.32
C ARG A 385 2.68 9.20 4.80
N ILE A 386 3.76 8.67 5.37
CA ILE A 386 4.17 8.89 6.76
C ILE A 386 5.34 9.87 6.73
N TYR A 387 5.13 11.05 7.29
CA TYR A 387 6.09 12.15 7.22
C TYR A 387 7.02 12.13 8.43
N SER A 388 8.30 12.43 8.21
CA SER A 388 9.33 12.53 9.25
C SER A 388 9.34 11.29 10.16
N LEU A 389 9.31 10.11 9.53
CA LEU A 389 9.48 8.81 10.18
C LEU A 389 10.93 8.66 10.64
N HIS A 390 11.13 8.28 11.89
CA HIS A 390 12.46 8.13 12.49
C HIS A 390 12.89 6.66 12.49
N THR A 391 14.11 6.38 12.03
CA THR A 391 14.72 5.07 12.20
C THR A 391 15.73 5.06 13.32
N LYS A 392 15.84 3.95 14.04
CA LYS A 392 16.87 3.77 15.05
C LYS A 392 17.39 2.34 14.97
N LEU A 393 18.70 2.18 14.88
CA LEU A 393 19.31 0.86 14.92
C LEU A 393 19.48 0.46 16.39
N GLN A 394 18.83 -0.62 16.78
CA GLN A 394 18.97 -1.21 18.10
C GLN A 394 19.92 -2.40 18.03
N SER A 395 20.94 -2.40 18.88
CA SER A 395 21.68 -3.59 19.23
C SER A 395 20.96 -4.26 20.39
N VAL A 396 20.35 -5.42 20.14
CA VAL A 396 19.72 -6.20 21.19
C VAL A 396 20.83 -6.96 21.91
N ASN A 397 21.26 -6.45 23.06
CA ASN A 397 22.05 -7.19 24.03
C ASN A 397 21.07 -7.96 24.93
N SER A 398 20.56 -9.10 24.47
CA SER A 398 20.02 -10.06 25.43
C SER A 398 21.21 -10.62 26.19
N ALA A 399 21.25 -10.46 27.51
CA ALA A 399 22.29 -11.01 28.37
C ALA A 399 22.55 -12.47 27.96
N ASN A 400 23.72 -12.72 27.35
CA ASN A 400 24.28 -14.01 26.94
C ASN A 400 24.11 -14.50 25.47
N GLN A 401 23.64 -13.72 24.50
CA GLN A 401 23.65 -14.15 23.08
C GLN A 401 24.03 -13.02 22.11
N SER A 402 24.56 -13.40 20.94
CA SER A 402 25.06 -12.54 19.86
C SER A 402 24.20 -11.29 19.61
N THR A 403 24.85 -10.12 19.48
CA THR A 403 24.22 -8.85 19.10
C THR A 403 23.43 -9.00 17.80
N SER A 404 22.10 -9.13 17.89
CA SER A 404 21.23 -8.97 16.73
C SER A 404 20.96 -7.47 16.53
N LEU A 405 21.09 -7.03 15.28
CA LEU A 405 20.80 -5.66 14.87
C LEU A 405 19.38 -5.63 14.30
N ALA A 406 18.53 -4.79 14.88
CA ALA A 406 17.17 -4.57 14.40
C ALA A 406 16.95 -3.07 14.16
N LEU A 407 16.23 -2.75 13.07
CA LEU A 407 15.86 -1.38 12.74
C LEU A 407 14.47 -1.09 13.30
N GLU A 408 14.43 -0.19 14.27
CA GLU A 408 13.20 0.35 14.86
C GLU A 408 12.69 1.50 13.99
N PHE A 409 11.37 1.58 13.83
CA PHE A 409 10.69 2.68 13.13
C PHE A 409 9.71 3.35 14.06
N HIS A 410 9.84 4.67 14.21
CA HIS A 410 9.08 5.46 15.17
C HIS A 410 8.50 6.71 14.54
N LEU A 411 7.21 6.93 14.76
CA LEU A 411 6.57 8.22 14.56
C LEU A 411 6.31 8.86 15.93
N HIS A 412 7.33 9.60 16.39
CA HIS A 412 7.30 10.31 17.67
C HIS A 412 6.14 11.31 17.75
N GLY A 413 5.64 11.55 18.96
CA GLY A 413 4.62 12.55 19.21
C GLY A 413 5.04 13.98 18.85
N GLY A 414 4.05 14.85 18.76
CA GLY A 414 4.15 16.23 18.31
C GLY A 414 4.28 16.36 16.79
N THR A 415 4.13 17.58 16.30
CA THR A 415 4.05 17.88 14.85
C THR A 415 5.28 18.61 14.31
N SER A 416 6.39 18.57 15.05
CA SER A 416 7.64 19.20 14.59
C SER A 416 8.12 18.53 13.30
N TYR A 417 8.74 19.31 12.42
CA TYR A 417 9.24 18.84 11.12
C TYR A 417 8.19 18.17 10.21
N GLY A 418 6.90 18.43 10.45
CA GLY A 418 5.83 17.88 9.62
C GLY A 418 5.44 16.44 9.96
N ARG A 419 5.89 15.90 11.11
CA ARG A 419 5.47 14.58 11.58
C ARG A 419 3.95 14.40 11.51
N GLY A 420 3.54 13.32 10.88
CA GLY A 420 2.14 13.01 10.68
C GLY A 420 1.93 11.90 9.65
N ILE A 421 0.66 11.57 9.43
CA ILE A 421 0.24 10.53 8.50
C ILE A 421 -0.81 11.14 7.58
N ARG A 422 -0.71 10.88 6.29
CA ARG A 422 -1.75 11.25 5.32
C ARG A 422 -2.09 10.06 4.43
N VAL A 423 -3.38 9.84 4.21
CA VAL A 423 -3.87 8.86 3.24
C VAL A 423 -3.69 9.44 1.84
N LEU A 424 -3.12 8.65 0.94
CA LEU A 424 -2.99 8.98 -0.48
C LEU A 424 -4.19 8.44 -1.24
N LEU A 425 -4.68 9.23 -2.19
CA LEU A 425 -5.84 8.87 -3.02
C LEU A 425 -5.42 7.92 -4.15
N GLU A 426 -6.36 7.08 -4.59
CA GLU A 426 -6.17 6.28 -5.80
C GLU A 426 -6.15 7.18 -7.05
N GLY A 427 -5.20 6.95 -7.95
CA GLY A 427 -4.91 7.84 -9.09
C GLY A 427 -3.82 8.89 -8.83
N ASP A 428 -3.25 8.92 -7.62
CA ASP A 428 -1.99 9.63 -7.38
C ASP A 428 -0.82 8.88 -8.04
N SER A 429 0.08 9.61 -8.71
CA SER A 429 1.19 9.04 -9.46
C SER A 429 2.14 8.20 -8.59
N ASP A 430 2.34 8.61 -7.33
CA ASP A 430 3.19 7.88 -6.39
C ASP A 430 2.51 6.56 -5.96
N VAL A 431 1.18 6.54 -5.87
CA VAL A 431 0.38 5.33 -5.56
C VAL A 431 0.39 4.35 -6.72
N ASP A 432 0.23 4.84 -7.95
CA ASP A 432 0.24 3.98 -9.14
C ASP A 432 1.62 3.31 -9.33
N GLN A 433 2.70 4.06 -9.09
CA GLN A 433 4.04 3.51 -9.09
C GLN A 433 4.24 2.49 -7.96
N LEU A 434 3.74 2.78 -6.76
CA LEU A 434 3.80 1.86 -5.63
C LEU A 434 3.06 0.55 -5.94
N LYS A 435 1.82 0.60 -6.44
CA LYS A 435 1.02 -0.58 -6.80
C LYS A 435 1.80 -1.56 -7.70
N LYS A 436 2.47 -1.04 -8.74
CA LYS A 436 3.31 -1.86 -9.64
C LYS A 436 4.44 -2.58 -8.90
N VAL A 437 5.11 -1.89 -7.97
CA VAL A 437 6.19 -2.48 -7.16
C VAL A 437 5.65 -3.54 -6.20
N LEU A 438 4.50 -3.28 -5.58
CA LEU A 438 3.86 -4.22 -4.66
C LEU A 438 3.39 -5.49 -5.36
N GLU A 439 2.82 -5.39 -6.57
CA GLU A 439 2.42 -6.55 -7.36
C GLU A 439 3.62 -7.45 -7.69
N TYR A 440 4.74 -6.86 -8.15
CA TYR A 440 5.96 -7.61 -8.44
C TYR A 440 6.56 -8.26 -7.18
N ALA A 441 6.63 -7.52 -6.07
CA ALA A 441 7.14 -8.04 -4.79
C ALA A 441 6.24 -9.13 -4.20
N GLY A 442 4.92 -9.02 -4.38
CA GLY A 442 3.95 -10.03 -3.96
C GLY A 442 4.08 -11.33 -4.74
N LEU A 443 4.25 -11.24 -6.07
CA LEU A 443 4.46 -12.41 -6.93
C LEU A 443 5.73 -13.17 -6.55
N THR A 444 6.84 -12.46 -6.36
CA THR A 444 8.12 -13.08 -5.94
C THR A 444 8.02 -13.73 -4.55
N ALA A 445 7.33 -13.10 -3.60
CA ALA A 445 7.08 -13.68 -2.29
C ALA A 445 6.19 -14.94 -2.34
N SER A 446 5.21 -15.00 -3.27
CA SER A 446 4.38 -16.19 -3.49
C SER A 446 5.09 -17.32 -4.24
N GLN A 447 5.95 -17.01 -5.22
CA GLN A 447 6.69 -18.03 -5.97
C GLN A 447 7.77 -18.73 -5.14
N CYS A 448 8.35 -18.05 -4.15
CA CYS A 448 9.21 -18.70 -3.16
C CYS A 448 8.44 -19.64 -2.20
N SER A 449 7.10 -19.63 -2.23
CA SER A 449 6.25 -20.52 -1.45
C SER A 449 5.64 -21.68 -2.27
N ASP A 450 5.51 -21.55 -3.60
CA ASP A 450 4.78 -22.51 -4.46
C ASP A 450 5.61 -23.10 -5.63
N GLY A 451 6.94 -22.97 -5.60
CA GLY A 451 7.83 -23.45 -6.66
C GLY A 451 8.14 -24.96 -6.59
N ILE A 452 7.41 -25.77 -7.37
CA ILE A 452 7.84 -27.11 -7.78
C ILE A 452 9.16 -26.99 -8.55
N CYS A 453 10.27 -27.44 -7.96
CA CYS A 453 11.51 -27.68 -8.67
C CYS A 453 11.33 -28.84 -9.65
N GLN A 454 11.26 -28.54 -10.94
CA GLN A 454 11.61 -29.48 -12.00
C GLN A 454 12.80 -28.92 -12.77
N SER A 455 13.92 -29.66 -12.69
CA SER A 455 14.93 -29.96 -13.73
C SER A 455 15.44 -28.80 -14.62
N GLU A 456 16.73 -28.50 -14.78
CA GLU A 456 17.88 -29.39 -14.93
C GLU A 456 19.16 -28.73 -14.39
N CYS A 457 20.04 -29.59 -13.87
CA CYS A 457 21.42 -29.29 -13.56
C CYS A 457 22.23 -29.26 -14.85
N GLU A 458 22.86 -28.12 -15.18
CA GLU A 458 24.12 -28.15 -15.92
C GLU A 458 25.18 -27.34 -15.18
N ASP A 459 26.26 -28.05 -14.90
CA ASP A 459 27.52 -27.58 -14.34
C ASP A 459 28.11 -26.44 -15.20
N SER A 460 28.25 -25.25 -14.64
CA SER A 460 29.34 -24.34 -15.00
C SER A 460 29.41 -23.17 -14.02
N VAL A 461 30.36 -23.24 -13.10
CA VAL A 461 30.82 -22.05 -12.35
C VAL A 461 31.66 -21.21 -13.33
N PRO A 462 31.30 -19.95 -13.66
CA PRO A 462 32.18 -19.12 -14.45
C PRO A 462 33.33 -18.66 -13.55
N THR A 463 34.54 -19.05 -13.93
CA THR A 463 35.77 -18.43 -13.45
C THR A 463 35.84 -17.04 -14.09
N SER A 464 35.58 -15.98 -13.32
CA SER A 464 35.86 -14.60 -13.75
C SER A 464 36.86 -13.96 -12.80
N SER A 465 38.07 -13.81 -13.32
CA SER A 465 39.13 -12.96 -12.79
C SER A 465 38.79 -11.50 -13.10
N GLY A 466 38.68 -10.66 -12.08
CA GLY A 466 38.45 -9.22 -12.26
C GLY A 466 38.13 -8.50 -10.95
N SER A 467 39.17 -8.02 -10.28
CA SER A 467 39.18 -7.00 -9.21
C SER A 467 38.01 -7.00 -8.20
N VAL A 468 38.21 -7.68 -7.08
CA VAL A 468 37.37 -7.54 -5.88
C VAL A 468 37.58 -6.14 -5.30
N SER A 469 36.52 -5.33 -5.32
CA SER A 469 36.46 -4.02 -4.66
C SER A 469 36.60 -4.19 -3.14
N LEU A 470 37.39 -3.32 -2.51
CA LEU A 470 37.68 -3.30 -1.07
C LEU A 470 36.45 -3.07 -0.16
N TYR A 471 35.23 -3.01 -0.69
CA TYR A 471 33.98 -2.89 0.06
C TYR A 471 33.22 -4.21 0.27
N GLU A 472 33.67 -5.33 -0.28
CA GLU A 472 33.07 -6.66 -0.02
C GLU A 472 33.64 -7.39 1.21
N ILE A 473 34.65 -6.83 1.89
CA ILE A 473 35.34 -7.51 3.01
C ILE A 473 34.60 -7.40 4.35
N GLU A 474 33.60 -6.52 4.49
CA GLU A 474 32.83 -6.39 5.75
C GLU A 474 31.41 -6.97 5.70
N ARG A 475 30.91 -7.40 4.53
CA ARG A 475 29.68 -8.17 4.43
C ARG A 475 29.94 -9.65 4.73
N CYS A 476 30.03 -9.94 6.01
CA CYS A 476 29.56 -11.16 6.67
C CYS A 476 30.23 -11.20 8.06
N GLN A 477 29.64 -10.58 9.09
CA GLN A 477 29.84 -11.12 10.43
C GLN A 477 29.08 -12.44 10.48
N GLN A 478 29.77 -13.49 10.04
CA GLN A 478 29.28 -14.85 9.87
C GLN A 478 28.76 -15.37 11.21
N LEU A 479 27.45 -15.61 11.30
CA LEU A 479 26.85 -16.54 12.24
C LEU A 479 27.69 -17.82 12.21
N SER A 480 28.29 -18.19 13.34
CA SER A 480 28.97 -19.47 13.46
C SER A 480 27.93 -20.58 13.35
N ALA A 481 28.08 -21.48 12.38
CA ALA A 481 27.17 -22.62 12.16
C ALA A 481 27.14 -23.61 13.35
N THR A 482 28.05 -23.47 14.32
CA THR A 482 28.13 -24.29 15.52
C THR A 482 28.34 -23.38 16.72
N ILE A 483 27.42 -23.45 17.70
CA ILE A 483 27.52 -22.72 18.97
C ILE A 483 28.17 -23.68 19.97
N LEU A 484 29.39 -23.37 20.42
CA LEU A 484 30.03 -24.09 21.53
C LEU A 484 29.36 -23.66 22.82
N THR A 485 28.64 -24.57 23.47
CA THR A 485 27.97 -24.32 24.76
C THR A 485 28.94 -24.44 25.95
N ASP A 486 30.07 -25.12 25.77
CA ASP A 486 31.12 -25.36 26.78
C ASP A 486 32.45 -24.67 26.42
N HIS A 487 33.36 -24.54 27.39
CA HIS A 487 34.70 -23.94 27.26
C HIS A 487 34.73 -22.45 26.83
N GLN A 488 33.71 -21.67 27.22
CA GLN A 488 33.61 -20.24 26.90
C GLN A 488 34.74 -19.38 27.50
N TYR A 489 35.40 -19.88 28.55
CA TYR A 489 36.55 -19.25 29.21
C TYR A 489 37.83 -19.28 28.35
N LEU A 490 37.88 -20.09 27.28
CA LEU A 490 39.00 -20.10 26.36
C LEU A 490 38.85 -18.98 25.32
N GLU A 491 39.92 -18.24 25.10
CA GLU A 491 40.00 -17.23 24.03
C GLU A 491 40.21 -17.87 22.66
N ASN A 492 39.79 -17.16 21.61
CA ASN A 492 39.96 -17.61 20.24
C ASN A 492 41.44 -17.63 19.85
N THR A 493 41.97 -18.84 19.63
CA THR A 493 43.34 -19.06 19.18
C THR A 493 43.38 -19.13 17.64
N PRO A 494 44.28 -18.38 16.98
CA PRO A 494 44.43 -18.47 15.53
C PRO A 494 45.02 -19.82 15.10
N ILE A 495 44.55 -20.36 13.98
CA ILE A 495 44.99 -21.67 13.45
C ILE A 495 46.51 -21.75 13.29
N CYS A 496 47.16 -20.66 12.87
CA CYS A 496 48.61 -20.61 12.69
C CYS A 496 49.41 -20.80 13.99
N ALA A 497 48.84 -20.44 15.14
CA ALA A 497 49.46 -20.67 16.45
C ALA A 497 49.30 -22.13 16.87
N ILE A 498 48.15 -22.75 16.58
CA ILE A 498 47.85 -24.15 16.92
C ILE A 498 48.77 -25.10 16.14
N LEU A 499 48.99 -24.84 14.85
CA LEU A 499 49.83 -25.69 13.99
C LEU A 499 51.30 -25.76 14.44
N LYS A 500 51.75 -24.88 15.34
CA LYS A 500 53.12 -24.84 15.86
C LYS A 500 53.28 -25.55 17.20
N GLN A 501 52.20 -26.00 17.82
CA GLN A 501 52.22 -26.64 19.15
C GLN A 501 52.18 -28.16 19.07
N LYS A 502 52.74 -28.84 20.07
CA LYS A 502 52.65 -30.30 20.22
C LYS A 502 51.47 -30.66 21.12
N ALA A 503 50.76 -31.74 20.81
CA ALA A 503 49.65 -32.22 21.63
C ALA A 503 50.14 -32.70 23.02
N PRO A 504 49.28 -32.67 24.07
CA PRO A 504 47.86 -32.29 24.09
C PRO A 504 47.59 -30.88 24.66
N HIS A 505 46.79 -30.08 23.94
CA HIS A 505 46.28 -28.78 24.38
C HIS A 505 44.84 -28.57 23.85
N HIS A 506 44.03 -27.81 24.59
CA HIS A 506 42.68 -27.42 24.17
C HIS A 506 42.67 -25.97 23.69
N TYR A 507 42.07 -25.73 22.53
CA TYR A 507 41.96 -24.40 21.93
C TYR A 507 40.52 -24.13 21.49
N ARG A 508 40.10 -22.87 21.61
CA ARG A 508 38.89 -22.38 20.97
C ARG A 508 39.28 -21.74 19.64
N ILE A 509 38.60 -22.09 18.55
CA ILE A 509 38.91 -21.55 17.22
C ILE A 509 37.69 -20.96 16.54
N ARG A 510 37.90 -19.92 15.76
CA ARG A 510 36.94 -19.43 14.77
C ARG A 510 37.57 -19.58 13.39
N ALA A 511 36.97 -20.41 12.54
CA ALA A 511 37.50 -20.76 11.23
C ALA A 511 36.40 -20.76 10.18
N LYS A 512 36.74 -20.34 8.96
CA LYS A 512 35.87 -20.48 7.78
C LYS A 512 36.13 -21.85 7.14
N LEU A 513 35.10 -22.67 7.01
CA LEU A 513 35.18 -23.91 6.24
C LEU A 513 35.42 -23.56 4.76
N ARG A 514 36.60 -23.91 4.22
CA ARG A 514 36.92 -23.69 2.80
C ARG A 514 36.55 -24.90 1.94
N SER A 515 36.70 -26.09 2.48
CA SER A 515 36.36 -27.37 1.84
C SER A 515 36.16 -28.43 2.91
N TYR A 516 35.43 -29.50 2.59
CA TYR A 516 35.21 -30.63 3.46
C TYR A 516 35.45 -31.95 2.71
N LYS A 517 35.84 -32.98 3.45
CA LYS A 517 35.95 -34.35 2.94
C LYS A 517 35.31 -35.28 3.97
N PRO A 518 34.53 -36.28 3.52
CA PRO A 518 34.23 -36.63 2.12
C PRO A 518 33.23 -35.67 1.45
N ARG A 519 33.24 -35.59 0.11
CA ARG A 519 32.36 -34.66 -0.65
C ARG A 519 30.88 -35.07 -0.57
N ARG A 520 30.62 -36.38 -0.50
CA ARG A 520 29.26 -36.92 -0.35
C ARG A 520 28.91 -37.02 1.13
N LEU A 521 27.84 -36.35 1.55
CA LEU A 521 27.49 -36.23 2.97
C LEU A 521 27.24 -37.58 3.65
N PHE A 522 26.60 -38.55 2.98
CA PHE A 522 26.35 -39.88 3.53
C PHE A 522 27.65 -40.65 3.89
N GLN A 523 28.76 -40.35 3.21
CA GLN A 523 30.08 -40.95 3.51
C GLN A 523 30.73 -40.34 4.77
N SER A 524 30.18 -39.23 5.29
CA SER A 524 30.62 -38.65 6.56
C SER A 524 30.14 -39.48 7.76
N VAL A 525 29.18 -40.38 7.55
CA VAL A 525 28.67 -41.32 8.56
C VAL A 525 29.35 -42.68 8.36
N LYS A 526 29.94 -43.22 9.44
CA LYS A 526 30.62 -44.53 9.44
C LYS A 526 30.03 -45.42 10.51
N LEU A 527 29.98 -46.73 10.25
CA LEU A 527 29.58 -47.71 11.24
C LEU A 527 30.76 -48.00 12.15
N HIS A 528 30.61 -47.72 13.45
CA HIS A 528 31.62 -47.99 14.46
C HIS A 528 31.21 -49.17 15.32
N CYS A 529 32.05 -50.21 15.38
CA CYS A 529 31.87 -51.30 16.33
C CYS A 529 32.60 -50.96 17.64
N PRO A 530 31.90 -50.73 18.77
CA PRO A 530 32.54 -50.37 20.03
C PRO A 530 33.34 -51.51 20.66
N LYS A 531 33.19 -52.75 20.18
CA LYS A 531 33.92 -53.93 20.71
C LYS A 531 35.27 -54.15 20.04
N CYS A 532 35.37 -53.91 18.74
CA CYS A 532 36.62 -54.13 17.98
C CYS A 532 37.19 -52.84 17.38
N HIS A 533 36.57 -51.68 17.66
CA HIS A 533 36.96 -50.35 17.17
C HIS A 533 37.08 -50.23 15.65
N SER A 534 36.47 -51.16 14.89
CA SER A 534 36.46 -51.09 13.43
C SER A 534 35.50 -50.01 12.94
N LEU A 535 35.97 -49.21 11.99
CA LEU A 535 35.16 -48.24 11.24
C LEU A 535 34.87 -48.79 9.84
N GLN A 536 33.60 -48.96 9.51
CA GLN A 536 33.16 -49.42 8.19
C GLN A 536 32.45 -48.28 7.45
N GLU A 537 32.81 -48.11 6.18
CA GLU A 537 32.20 -47.10 5.29
C GLU A 537 30.78 -47.51 4.87
N VAL A 538 29.92 -46.52 4.66
CA VAL A 538 28.60 -46.69 4.06
C VAL A 538 28.73 -46.48 2.55
N LEU A 539 28.65 -47.56 1.78
CA LEU A 539 28.98 -47.57 0.35
C LEU A 539 27.95 -46.83 -0.52
N ARG A 540 26.67 -46.87 -0.15
CA ARG A 540 25.56 -46.22 -0.86
C ARG A 540 24.58 -45.61 0.14
N GLU A 541 23.91 -44.55 -0.28
CA GLU A 541 22.92 -43.82 0.52
C GLU A 541 21.76 -44.74 0.97
N ASP A 542 21.29 -45.63 0.09
CA ASP A 542 20.24 -46.61 0.39
C ASP A 542 20.61 -47.59 1.51
N ASP A 543 21.92 -47.87 1.67
CA ASP A 543 22.41 -48.77 2.73
C ASP A 543 22.35 -48.06 4.10
N LEU A 544 22.50 -46.72 4.15
CA LEU A 544 22.34 -45.92 5.36
C LEU A 544 20.88 -45.98 5.86
N ASP A 545 19.93 -45.79 4.96
CA ASP A 545 18.50 -45.82 5.27
C ASP A 545 18.08 -47.18 5.82
N ARG A 546 18.58 -48.29 5.24
CA ARG A 546 18.29 -49.64 5.72
C ARG A 546 18.83 -49.88 7.14
N ILE A 547 20.06 -49.43 7.42
CA ILE A 547 20.70 -49.58 8.74
C ILE A 547 19.97 -48.74 9.81
N LEU A 548 19.53 -47.53 9.46
CA LEU A 548 18.77 -46.67 10.37
C LEU A 548 17.36 -47.23 10.63
N GLN A 549 16.72 -47.83 9.63
CA GLN A 549 15.41 -48.48 9.76
C GLN A 549 15.44 -49.72 10.68
N GLU A 550 16.48 -50.54 10.57
CA GLU A 550 16.67 -51.74 11.42
C GLU A 550 16.86 -51.36 12.90
N ASN A 551 17.62 -50.30 13.19
CA ASN A 551 17.88 -49.84 14.56
C ASN A 551 16.70 -49.11 15.21
N ALA A 552 15.80 -48.53 14.41
CA ALA A 552 14.63 -47.80 14.89
C ALA A 552 13.42 -48.70 15.25
N THR A 553 13.63 -50.01 15.38
CA THR A 553 12.65 -50.97 15.95
C THR A 553 12.65 -51.00 17.48
N LYS A 554 13.57 -50.29 18.14
CA LYS A 554 13.62 -50.15 19.60
C LYS A 554 12.77 -48.95 20.06
N THR A 555 12.00 -49.15 21.13
CA THR A 555 11.13 -48.14 21.75
C THR A 555 11.91 -46.90 22.21
N PRO A 556 11.40 -45.66 22.00
CA PRO A 556 12.04 -44.42 22.44
C PRO A 556 12.18 -44.36 23.97
N ASP A 557 13.22 -43.68 24.46
CA ASP A 557 13.56 -43.68 25.88
C ASP A 557 12.58 -42.77 26.66
N THR A 558 11.82 -43.38 27.57
CA THR A 558 10.77 -42.69 28.34
C THR A 558 11.32 -41.67 29.34
N LYS A 559 12.63 -41.65 29.58
CA LYS A 559 13.30 -40.69 30.48
C LYS A 559 13.53 -39.30 29.89
N LEU A 560 13.31 -39.10 28.59
CA LEU A 560 13.54 -37.84 27.87
C LEU A 560 12.23 -37.05 27.58
N GLN A 561 11.11 -37.38 28.23
CA GLN A 561 9.87 -36.61 28.07
C GLN A 561 9.85 -35.41 29.03
N ASN A 562 9.81 -34.20 28.46
CA ASN A 562 9.69 -32.90 29.14
C ASN A 562 10.78 -32.59 30.19
N THR A 563 11.72 -31.74 29.80
CA THR A 563 12.69 -31.11 30.73
C THR A 563 12.50 -29.58 30.72
N SER A 564 13.28 -28.86 31.52
CA SER A 564 13.33 -27.38 31.45
C SER A 564 13.74 -26.85 30.07
N LEU A 565 14.43 -27.67 29.26
CA LEU A 565 15.01 -27.29 27.97
C LEU A 565 14.11 -27.59 26.77
N TYR A 566 13.08 -28.44 26.89
CA TYR A 566 12.21 -28.79 25.76
C TYR A 566 10.79 -29.15 26.18
N ASP A 567 9.82 -28.86 25.31
CA ASP A 567 8.44 -29.36 25.38
C ASP A 567 8.27 -30.51 24.38
N SER A 568 7.78 -31.65 24.83
CA SER A 568 7.71 -32.88 24.04
C SER A 568 6.26 -33.26 23.75
N LYS A 569 5.94 -33.49 22.48
CA LYS A 569 4.64 -34.00 22.05
C LYS A 569 4.80 -35.32 21.31
N VAL A 570 4.15 -36.37 21.82
CA VAL A 570 4.16 -37.68 21.18
C VAL A 570 2.95 -37.80 20.26
N TRP A 571 3.21 -38.08 18.99
CA TRP A 571 2.18 -38.33 17.99
C TRP A 571 2.13 -39.81 17.65
N THR A 572 0.90 -40.35 17.67
CA THR A 572 0.58 -41.73 17.30
C THR A 572 -0.20 -41.74 16.00
N THR A 573 0.30 -42.43 14.96
CA THR A 573 -0.47 -42.63 13.73
C THR A 573 -1.42 -43.83 13.86
N LYS A 574 -2.66 -43.67 13.41
CA LYS A 574 -3.73 -44.68 13.58
C LYS A 574 -3.71 -45.80 12.53
N ASP A 575 -3.10 -45.59 11.35
CA ASP A 575 -3.39 -46.45 10.19
C ASP A 575 -2.22 -47.30 9.65
N GLN A 576 -1.04 -47.33 10.29
CA GLN A 576 0.05 -48.24 9.88
C GLN A 576 0.94 -48.69 11.05
N GLY A 577 0.35 -49.41 12.01
CA GLY A 577 1.05 -50.07 13.11
C GLY A 577 1.60 -49.08 14.13
N GLU A 578 0.73 -48.58 15.02
CA GLU A 578 1.01 -47.77 16.22
C GLU A 578 2.40 -47.08 16.26
N ARG A 579 2.71 -46.25 15.26
CA ARG A 579 3.99 -45.55 15.23
C ARG A 579 3.93 -44.38 16.20
N LYS A 580 4.89 -44.31 17.12
CA LYS A 580 5.05 -43.21 18.08
C LYS A 580 6.23 -42.36 17.65
N VAL A 581 5.98 -41.10 17.32
CA VAL A 581 7.02 -40.09 17.04
C VAL A 581 6.98 -39.07 18.17
N ALA A 582 8.11 -38.85 18.84
CA ALA A 582 8.24 -37.80 19.83
C ALA A 582 8.86 -36.55 19.16
N ILE A 583 8.17 -35.42 19.27
CA ILE A 583 8.60 -34.13 18.76
C ILE A 583 8.96 -33.26 19.96
N HIS A 584 10.23 -32.87 20.08
CA HIS A 584 10.73 -32.03 21.16
C HIS A 584 10.99 -30.62 20.62
N PHE A 585 10.25 -29.65 21.13
CA PHE A 585 10.39 -28.23 20.83
C PHE A 585 11.34 -27.60 21.85
N VAL A 586 12.49 -27.10 21.41
CA VAL A 586 13.50 -26.53 22.29
C VAL A 586 13.03 -25.16 22.82
N LYS A 587 13.04 -24.99 24.15
CA LYS A 587 12.68 -23.75 24.83
C LYS A 587 13.91 -22.84 24.92
N ASN A 588 13.74 -21.56 24.63
CA ASN A 588 14.76 -20.54 24.90
C ASN A 588 14.29 -19.72 26.13
N ASN A 589 15.01 -19.81 27.24
CA ASN A 589 14.62 -19.20 28.54
C ASN A 589 13.22 -19.59 29.04
N GLY A 590 12.80 -20.85 28.84
CA GLY A 590 11.51 -21.36 29.31
C GLY A 590 10.31 -21.04 28.39
N ILE A 591 10.52 -20.34 27.28
CA ILE A 591 9.49 -19.95 26.30
C ILE A 591 9.74 -20.67 24.97
N LEU A 592 8.66 -21.14 24.33
CA LEU A 592 8.69 -21.75 22.99
C LEU A 592 8.82 -20.68 21.90
N PRO A 593 9.80 -20.76 20.97
CA PRO A 593 9.92 -19.83 19.84
C PRO A 593 8.75 -19.94 18.84
N LEU A 594 8.56 -18.91 18.01
CA LEU A 594 7.62 -18.94 16.86
C LEU A 594 8.03 -20.04 15.86
N SER A 595 7.06 -20.58 15.10
CA SER A 595 7.22 -21.79 14.26
C SER A 595 8.40 -21.78 13.29
N ASN A 596 8.85 -20.60 12.85
CA ASN A 596 9.91 -20.44 11.85
C ASN A 596 11.33 -20.40 12.47
N ASP A 597 11.43 -20.18 13.78
CA ASP A 597 12.70 -20.12 14.53
C ASP A 597 12.79 -21.23 15.61
N CYS A 598 11.81 -22.15 15.63
CA CYS A 598 11.77 -23.22 16.60
C CYS A 598 12.73 -24.35 16.19
N LEU A 599 13.76 -24.57 17.00
CA LEU A 599 14.58 -25.78 16.92
C LEU A 599 13.73 -26.98 17.37
N ILE A 600 13.53 -27.93 16.44
CA ILE A 600 12.77 -29.15 16.69
C ILE A 600 13.76 -30.32 16.69
N LEU A 601 13.76 -31.09 17.77
CA LEU A 601 14.45 -32.36 17.86
C LEU A 601 13.39 -33.47 17.72
N LEU A 602 13.60 -34.38 16.76
CA LEU A 602 12.69 -35.49 16.49
C LEU A 602 13.31 -36.78 17.02
N GLU A 603 12.58 -37.50 17.87
CA GLU A 603 12.96 -38.81 18.39
C GLU A 603 11.96 -39.86 17.91
N GLY A 604 12.44 -40.84 17.14
CA GLY A 604 11.62 -41.79 16.39
C GLY A 604 11.69 -41.56 14.87
N LYS A 605 11.56 -42.65 14.09
CA LYS A 605 11.91 -42.80 12.66
C LYS A 605 11.77 -41.57 11.74
N ILE A 606 12.71 -41.47 10.80
CA ILE A 606 12.80 -40.51 9.67
C ILE A 606 11.46 -40.36 8.93
N PHE A 607 11.02 -39.11 8.76
CA PHE A 607 10.07 -38.71 7.73
C PHE A 607 10.81 -38.42 6.42
N LYS A 608 10.34 -38.98 5.30
CA LYS A 608 10.63 -38.45 3.97
C LYS A 608 10.01 -37.04 3.91
N LEU A 609 10.87 -36.02 3.80
CA LEU A 609 10.56 -34.62 3.54
C LEU A 609 9.47 -33.97 4.41
N LEU A 610 9.90 -33.19 5.40
CA LEU A 610 9.19 -31.97 5.83
C LEU A 610 10.01 -30.76 5.38
N PHE A 611 10.11 -30.60 4.07
CA PHE A 611 10.18 -29.30 3.41
C PHE A 611 9.18 -29.38 2.26
N TYR A 612 7.94 -29.03 2.58
CA TYR A 612 6.95 -28.51 1.66
C TYR A 612 6.32 -27.30 2.34
#